data_AF-A0A846MX89-F1
#
_entry.id   AF-A0A846MX89-F1
#
_cell.length_a   1.000
_cell.length_b   1.000
_cell.length_c   1.000
_cell.angle_alpha   90.00
_cell.angle_beta   90.00
_cell.angle_gamma   90.00
#
_symmetry.space_group_name_H-M   'P 1'
#
loop_
_entity.id
_entity.type
_entity.pdbx_description
1 polymer ?
#
loop_
_entity_poly.entity_id
_entity_poly.type
_entity_poly.pdbx_seq_one_letter_code
_entity_poly.pdbx_strand_id
1 'polypeptide(L)'
;MAEQFVCQAVVPFEHKPVLGIDFSTATREMLARRLLHEPVPNGGGVRLLVTANVDHISHLVRNARFRAAYARAWMATADGAPVYLYAKLRGAAVPERVAGSDLCVALLDRMEEGSCRPFFVTGSVETAERLREKLLARGFTKEAIGTACPTFGFEADDAASAALAAQICNHQATHLFFGLGAPKSEIWIDEHRHLLGDVYALAIGASLDFYTGLRQRAPLWMRRAGLEWAFRVFSEPRRLSRRYFLESWFVVLAILLDLFPFKLPPAASMPPARAKGAS
;
A
#
# COMPACT_ATOMS: atom_id res chain seq x y z
N MET A 1 -12.54 -1.31 49.19
CA MET A 1 -13.59 -0.83 48.27
C MET A 1 -13.01 -0.88 46.88
N ALA A 2 -13.47 -1.84 46.07
CA ALA A 2 -13.00 -2.08 44.72
C ALA A 2 -13.84 -1.23 43.76
N GLU A 3 -13.22 -0.27 43.07
CA GLU A 3 -13.88 0.47 41.99
C GLU A 3 -13.75 -0.33 40.69
N GLN A 4 -14.89 -0.84 40.23
CA GLN A 4 -15.07 -1.50 38.96
C GLN A 4 -14.97 -0.46 37.84
N PHE A 5 -13.88 -0.49 37.09
CA PHE A 5 -13.79 0.16 35.78
C PHE A 5 -14.72 -0.56 34.81
N VAL A 6 -15.78 0.12 34.40
CA VAL A 6 -16.70 -0.33 33.35
C VAL A 6 -15.93 -0.35 32.03
N CYS A 7 -15.55 -1.55 31.58
CA CYS A 7 -15.16 -1.80 30.20
C CYS A 7 -16.33 -1.42 29.29
N GLN A 8 -16.25 -0.26 28.64
CA GLN A 8 -17.10 0.02 27.50
C GLN A 8 -16.69 -0.92 26.37
N ALA A 9 -17.56 -1.91 26.13
CA ALA A 9 -17.45 -2.82 25.01
C ALA A 9 -17.39 -2.02 23.70
N VAL A 10 -16.25 -2.13 23.01
CA VAL A 10 -16.11 -1.68 21.63
C VAL A 10 -17.09 -2.52 20.80
N VAL A 11 -18.15 -1.89 20.30
CA VAL A 11 -19.13 -2.53 19.42
C VAL A 11 -18.39 -3.00 18.16
N PRO A 12 -18.39 -4.30 17.81
CA PRO A 12 -17.74 -4.77 16.61
C PRO A 12 -18.59 -4.32 15.42
N PHE A 13 -18.17 -3.28 14.71
CA PHE A 13 -18.68 -3.02 13.37
C PHE A 13 -18.18 -4.16 12.47
N GLU A 14 -19.10 -4.99 11.97
CA GLU A 14 -18.81 -6.00 10.95
C GLU A 14 -18.08 -5.33 9.78
N HIS A 15 -16.78 -5.61 9.65
CA HIS A 15 -15.96 -5.18 8.53
C HIS A 15 -16.47 -5.90 7.28
N LYS A 16 -17.08 -5.15 6.35
CA LYS A 16 -17.40 -5.69 5.03
C LYS A 16 -16.18 -5.50 4.12
N PRO A 17 -15.62 -6.59 3.55
CA PRO A 17 -14.55 -6.48 2.58
C PRO A 17 -15.02 -5.63 1.39
N VAL A 18 -14.22 -4.64 0.98
CA VAL A 18 -14.51 -3.81 -0.20
C VAL A 18 -13.46 -4.13 -1.26
N LEU A 19 -13.90 -4.54 -2.44
CA LEU A 19 -13.02 -5.08 -3.50
C LEU A 19 -12.23 -6.34 -3.07
N GLY A 20 -12.75 -7.10 -2.11
CA GLY A 20 -12.04 -8.22 -1.50
C GLY A 20 -10.88 -7.81 -0.60
N ILE A 21 -10.85 -6.55 -0.15
CA ILE A 21 -9.85 -6.01 0.76
C ILE A 21 -10.53 -5.58 2.07
N ASP A 22 -9.97 -6.03 3.18
CA ASP A 22 -10.33 -5.54 4.51
C ASP A 22 -9.49 -4.31 4.86
N PHE A 23 -10.08 -3.13 4.63
CA PHE A 23 -9.41 -1.88 4.92
C PHE A 23 -9.30 -1.63 6.42
N SER A 24 -8.13 -1.12 6.81
CA SER A 24 -7.80 -0.66 8.15
C SER A 24 -8.72 0.47 8.61
N THR A 25 -9.18 0.37 9.86
CA THR A 25 -9.87 1.43 10.61
C THR A 25 -8.93 2.41 11.30
N ALA A 26 -7.61 2.18 11.23
CA ALA A 26 -6.63 3.07 11.83
C ALA A 26 -6.37 4.31 10.97
N THR A 27 -6.26 5.47 11.63
CA THR A 27 -5.75 6.70 11.01
C THR A 27 -4.25 6.59 10.75
N ARG A 28 -3.70 7.47 9.91
CA ARG A 28 -2.26 7.60 9.67
C ARG A 28 -1.49 7.84 10.97
N GLU A 29 -2.03 8.65 11.88
CA GLU A 29 -1.36 8.93 13.15
C GLU A 29 -1.36 7.70 14.07
N MET A 30 -2.48 6.97 14.14
CA MET A 30 -2.55 5.70 14.87
C MET A 30 -1.59 4.66 14.30
N LEU A 31 -1.53 4.55 12.96
CA LEU A 31 -0.59 3.68 12.27
C LEU A 31 0.85 4.08 12.58
N ALA A 32 1.21 5.35 12.40
CA ALA A 32 2.55 5.84 12.66
C ALA A 32 2.98 5.56 14.12
N ARG A 33 2.12 5.89 15.09
CA ARG A 33 2.36 5.59 16.51
C ARG A 33 2.58 4.11 16.75
N ARG A 34 1.73 3.25 16.17
CA ARG A 34 1.82 1.79 16.32
C ARG A 34 3.12 1.25 15.75
N LEU A 35 3.42 1.59 14.50
CA LEU A 35 4.65 1.19 13.81
C LEU A 35 5.92 1.64 14.57
N LEU A 36 5.92 2.84 15.16
CA LEU A 36 7.08 3.39 15.88
C LEU A 36 7.26 2.85 17.30
N HIS A 37 6.18 2.52 18.00
CA HIS A 37 6.23 2.26 19.45
C HIS A 37 5.77 0.86 19.88
N GLU A 38 5.11 0.10 19.00
CA GLU A 38 4.73 -1.29 19.26
C GLU A 38 5.65 -2.20 18.44
N PRO A 39 6.68 -2.84 19.02
CA PRO A 39 7.51 -3.75 18.27
C PRO A 39 6.71 -4.98 17.84
N VAL A 40 7.10 -5.59 16.71
CA VAL A 40 6.56 -6.88 16.32
C VAL A 40 6.93 -7.91 17.40
N PRO A 41 5.97 -8.66 17.97
CA PRO A 41 6.27 -9.67 18.98
C PRO A 41 7.23 -10.73 18.44
N ASN A 42 8.03 -11.32 19.32
CA ASN A 42 8.94 -12.41 18.95
C ASN A 42 8.15 -13.59 18.34
N GLY A 43 8.52 -14.02 17.14
CA GLY A 43 7.81 -15.03 16.36
C GLY A 43 6.52 -14.53 15.70
N GLY A 44 6.28 -13.22 15.72
CA GLY A 44 5.15 -12.56 15.06
C GLY A 44 5.27 -12.48 13.54
N GLY A 45 6.46 -12.71 13.00
CA GLY A 45 6.81 -12.70 11.60
C GLY A 45 6.60 -11.35 10.92
N VAL A 46 6.57 -11.36 9.59
CA VAL A 46 6.38 -10.14 8.80
C VAL A 46 4.98 -9.57 8.98
N ARG A 47 4.92 -8.29 9.33
CA ARG A 47 3.71 -7.44 9.34
C ARG A 47 3.70 -6.57 8.08
N LEU A 48 3.26 -7.16 6.97
CA LEU A 48 3.17 -6.45 5.68
C LEU A 48 2.01 -5.44 5.69
N LEU A 49 2.32 -4.17 5.47
CA LEU A 49 1.36 -3.09 5.26
C LEU A 49 1.28 -2.75 3.77
N VAL A 50 0.09 -2.85 3.19
CA VAL A 50 -0.17 -2.50 1.79
C VAL A 50 -1.05 -1.25 1.69
N THR A 51 -0.77 -0.39 0.72
CA THR A 51 -1.49 0.89 0.51
C THR A 51 -2.25 0.83 -0.81
N ALA A 52 -3.49 0.32 -0.76
CA ALA A 52 -4.24 0.02 -1.97
C ALA A 52 -4.69 1.29 -2.69
N ASN A 53 -4.17 1.49 -3.88
CA ASN A 53 -4.63 2.50 -4.84
C ASN A 53 -5.25 1.82 -6.06
N VAL A 54 -5.75 2.62 -7.03
CA VAL A 54 -6.41 2.11 -8.25
C VAL A 54 -5.56 1.09 -9.02
N ASP A 55 -4.25 1.28 -9.07
CA ASP A 55 -3.36 0.35 -9.75
C ASP A 55 -3.24 -0.98 -9.01
N HIS A 56 -3.23 -0.94 -7.68
CA HIS A 56 -3.23 -2.17 -6.88
C HIS A 56 -4.52 -2.94 -7.11
N ILE A 57 -5.67 -2.26 -7.24
CA ILE A 57 -6.94 -2.92 -7.59
C ILE A 57 -6.84 -3.60 -8.97
N SER A 58 -6.24 -2.95 -9.97
CA SER A 58 -5.99 -3.56 -11.29
C SER A 58 -5.12 -4.83 -11.17
N HIS A 59 -4.04 -4.77 -10.39
CA HIS A 59 -3.18 -5.92 -10.14
C HIS A 59 -3.90 -7.04 -9.37
N LEU A 60 -4.75 -6.72 -8.41
CA LEU A 60 -5.53 -7.71 -7.65
C LEU A 60 -6.46 -8.51 -8.55
N VAL A 61 -7.04 -7.90 -9.58
CA VAL A 61 -7.91 -8.65 -10.52
C VAL A 61 -7.09 -9.64 -11.35
N ARG A 62 -5.87 -9.27 -11.77
CA ARG A 62 -5.12 -10.00 -12.81
C ARG A 62 -4.01 -10.91 -12.28
N ASN A 63 -3.50 -10.68 -11.07
CA ASN A 63 -2.31 -11.35 -10.56
C ASN A 63 -2.60 -12.16 -9.29
N ALA A 64 -2.55 -13.49 -9.39
CA ALA A 64 -2.81 -14.40 -8.28
C ALA A 64 -1.77 -14.29 -7.14
N ARG A 65 -0.49 -14.07 -7.47
CA ARG A 65 0.58 -13.89 -6.48
C ARG A 65 0.35 -12.59 -5.68
N PHE A 66 -0.04 -11.52 -6.35
CA PHE A 66 -0.38 -10.25 -5.70
C PHE A 66 -1.61 -10.35 -4.79
N ARG A 67 -2.64 -11.09 -5.21
CA ARG A 67 -3.79 -11.40 -4.34
C ARG A 67 -3.38 -12.17 -3.10
N ALA A 68 -2.47 -13.15 -3.23
CA ALA A 68 -1.98 -13.91 -2.10
C ALA A 68 -1.26 -12.99 -1.09
N ALA A 69 -0.43 -12.07 -1.58
CA ALA A 69 0.25 -11.08 -0.76
C ALA A 69 -0.72 -10.16 -0.01
N TYR A 70 -1.80 -9.72 -0.67
CA TYR A 70 -2.86 -8.91 -0.04
C TYR A 70 -3.64 -9.70 1.01
N ALA A 71 -4.02 -10.94 0.71
CA ALA A 71 -4.77 -11.79 1.63
C ALA A 71 -3.98 -12.11 2.91
N ARG A 72 -2.65 -12.13 2.81
CA ARG A 72 -1.73 -12.38 3.92
C ARG A 72 -1.11 -11.11 4.52
N ALA A 73 -1.49 -9.93 4.00
CA ALA A 73 -1.05 -8.66 4.54
C ALA A 73 -1.59 -8.48 5.95
N TRP A 74 -0.80 -7.87 6.81
CA TRP A 74 -1.22 -7.56 8.17
C TRP A 74 -2.30 -6.48 8.18
N MET A 75 -2.14 -5.46 7.33
CA MET A 75 -3.11 -4.38 7.20
C MET A 75 -3.10 -3.83 5.77
N ALA A 76 -4.26 -3.36 5.32
CA ALA A 76 -4.41 -2.64 4.06
C ALA A 76 -4.99 -1.24 4.33
N THR A 77 -4.38 -0.19 3.79
CA THR A 77 -4.93 1.16 3.83
C THR A 77 -5.51 1.58 2.49
N ALA A 78 -6.48 2.49 2.51
CA ALA A 78 -7.00 3.11 1.31
C ALA A 78 -6.11 4.29 0.89
N ASP A 79 -5.41 4.13 -0.24
CA ASP A 79 -4.58 5.15 -0.87
C ASP A 79 -5.29 5.71 -2.12
N GLY A 80 -5.21 7.02 -2.31
CA GLY A 80 -5.88 7.74 -3.39
C GLY A 80 -7.36 8.00 -3.12
N ALA A 81 -7.86 9.08 -3.72
CA ALA A 81 -9.26 9.50 -3.57
C ALA A 81 -10.27 8.47 -4.09
N PRO A 82 -10.08 7.80 -5.25
CA PRO A 82 -11.07 6.86 -5.78
C PRO A 82 -11.31 5.66 -4.86
N VAL A 83 -10.24 5.03 -4.36
CA VAL A 83 -10.35 3.85 -3.47
C VAL A 83 -10.93 4.25 -2.12
N TYR A 84 -10.47 5.36 -1.54
CA TYR A 84 -10.99 5.87 -0.27
C TYR A 84 -12.49 6.21 -0.35
N LEU A 85 -12.92 6.93 -1.39
CA LEU A 85 -14.32 7.29 -1.57
C LEU A 85 -15.19 6.05 -1.79
N TYR A 86 -14.72 5.11 -2.63
CA TYR A 86 -15.42 3.86 -2.87
C TYR A 86 -15.59 3.04 -1.58
N ALA A 87 -14.51 2.86 -0.81
CA ALA A 87 -14.55 2.17 0.48
C ALA A 87 -15.56 2.80 1.44
N LYS A 88 -15.54 4.13 1.57
CA LYS A 88 -16.48 4.87 2.42
C LYS A 88 -17.93 4.71 1.97
N LEU A 89 -18.21 4.78 0.66
CA LEU A 89 -19.56 4.62 0.10
C LEU A 89 -20.10 3.19 0.28
N ARG A 90 -19.22 2.18 0.26
CA ARG A 90 -19.57 0.77 0.51
C ARG A 90 -19.68 0.44 2.01
N GLY A 91 -19.56 1.43 2.88
CA GLY A 91 -19.74 1.29 4.33
C GLY A 91 -18.50 0.80 5.07
N ALA A 92 -17.32 0.77 4.44
CA ALA A 92 -16.08 0.48 5.17
C ALA A 92 -15.75 1.62 6.14
N ALA A 93 -15.33 1.26 7.34
CA ALA A 93 -14.90 2.20 8.36
C ALA A 93 -13.46 2.69 8.09
N VAL A 94 -13.29 3.42 6.99
CA VAL A 94 -12.02 4.09 6.64
C VAL A 94 -12.05 5.54 7.14
N PRO A 95 -11.41 5.87 8.28
CA PRO A 95 -11.55 7.19 8.89
C PRO A 95 -10.93 8.30 8.04
N GLU A 96 -9.85 7.99 7.32
CA GLU A 96 -9.19 8.93 6.42
C GLU A 96 -8.48 8.21 5.27
N ARG A 97 -8.06 9.00 4.27
CA ARG A 97 -7.18 8.53 3.19
C ARG A 97 -5.74 8.47 3.70
N VAL A 98 -5.16 7.28 3.72
CA VAL A 98 -3.77 7.06 4.17
C VAL A 98 -2.90 6.69 2.97
N ALA A 99 -2.18 7.68 2.46
CA ALA A 99 -1.22 7.48 1.37
C ALA A 99 0.08 6.86 1.87
N GLY A 100 0.61 5.86 1.15
CA GLY A 100 1.87 5.21 1.52
C GLY A 100 3.05 6.18 1.61
N SER A 101 3.07 7.18 0.71
CA SER A 101 4.07 8.25 0.72
C SER A 101 3.97 9.17 1.94
N ASP A 102 2.76 9.44 2.44
CA ASP A 102 2.58 10.25 3.64
C ASP A 102 2.92 9.50 4.92
N LEU A 103 2.58 8.21 4.97
CA LEU A 103 2.97 7.35 6.07
C LEU A 103 4.48 7.14 6.09
N CYS A 104 5.13 6.93 4.94
CA CYS A 104 6.58 6.82 4.83
C CYS A 104 7.28 8.05 5.43
N VAL A 105 6.87 9.26 5.04
CA VAL A 105 7.45 10.50 5.58
C VAL A 105 7.20 10.60 7.09
N ALA A 106 5.96 10.35 7.54
CA ALA A 106 5.61 10.43 8.96
C ALA A 106 6.39 9.45 9.83
N LEU A 107 6.67 8.25 9.32
CA LEU A 107 7.51 7.26 9.99
C LEU A 107 8.95 7.72 10.00
N LEU A 108 9.54 7.96 8.82
CA LEU A 108 10.95 8.30 8.72
C LEU A 108 11.28 9.50 9.58
N ASP A 109 10.53 10.61 9.50
CA ASP A 109 10.76 11.84 10.27
C ASP A 109 10.70 11.67 11.79
N ARG A 110 10.10 10.58 12.29
CA ARG A 110 9.88 10.33 13.73
C ARG A 110 10.58 9.07 14.25
N MET A 111 11.26 8.33 13.37
CA MET A 111 12.08 7.19 13.76
C MET A 111 13.28 7.65 14.60
N GLU A 112 13.59 6.86 15.63
CA GLU A 112 14.73 7.04 16.52
C GLU A 112 15.54 5.73 16.57
N GLU A 113 16.87 5.83 16.56
CA GLU A 113 17.75 4.65 16.49
C GLU A 113 17.51 3.64 17.62
N GLY A 114 17.22 4.13 18.84
CA GLY A 114 17.02 3.29 20.02
C GLY A 114 15.82 2.34 19.92
N SER A 115 14.83 2.65 19.07
CA SER A 115 13.63 1.83 18.86
C SER A 115 13.48 1.31 17.44
N CYS A 116 14.23 1.87 16.48
CA CYS A 116 14.07 1.58 15.07
C CYS A 116 15.40 1.26 14.40
N ARG A 117 15.46 0.07 13.77
CA ARG A 117 16.50 -0.35 12.83
C ARG A 117 15.91 -0.46 11.43
N PRO A 118 15.90 0.61 10.61
CA PRO A 118 15.32 0.59 9.28
C PRO A 118 16.22 -0.09 8.26
N PHE A 119 15.61 -0.84 7.33
CA PHE A 119 16.26 -1.41 6.16
C PHE A 119 15.54 -0.95 4.90
N PHE A 120 16.30 -0.45 3.92
CA PHE A 120 15.77 0.11 2.68
C PHE A 120 16.15 -0.74 1.48
N VAL A 121 15.16 -1.24 0.74
CA VAL A 121 15.37 -1.83 -0.58
C VAL A 121 15.00 -0.78 -1.62
N THR A 122 15.98 -0.25 -2.33
CA THR A 122 15.81 0.87 -3.27
C THR A 122 16.05 0.45 -4.71
N GLY A 123 15.44 1.18 -5.66
CA GLY A 123 15.70 0.99 -7.09
C GLY A 123 16.94 1.73 -7.59
N SER A 124 17.61 2.51 -6.74
CA SER A 124 18.84 3.23 -7.09
C SER A 124 19.77 3.33 -5.88
N VAL A 125 21.07 3.29 -6.16
CA VAL A 125 22.13 3.52 -5.17
C VAL A 125 22.06 4.95 -4.63
N GLU A 126 21.75 5.93 -5.48
CA GLU A 126 21.63 7.33 -5.06
C GLU A 126 20.52 7.53 -4.01
N THR A 127 19.37 6.86 -4.17
CA THR A 127 18.29 6.88 -3.17
C THR A 127 18.77 6.27 -1.85
N ALA A 128 19.50 5.15 -1.89
CA ALA A 128 20.02 4.50 -0.70
C ALA A 128 21.01 5.40 0.07
N GLU A 129 21.96 6.02 -0.63
CA GLU A 129 22.93 6.92 0.00
C GLU A 129 22.27 8.14 0.63
N ARG A 130 21.33 8.79 -0.06
CA ARG A 130 20.62 9.95 0.50
C ARG A 130 19.75 9.59 1.71
N LEU A 131 19.15 8.39 1.74
CA LEU A 131 18.43 7.91 2.92
C LEU A 131 19.40 7.74 4.11
N ARG A 132 20.55 7.13 3.85
CA ARG A 132 21.60 6.93 4.85
C ARG A 132 22.10 8.26 5.39
N GLU A 133 22.46 9.21 4.53
CA GLU A 133 22.89 10.55 4.92
C GLU A 133 21.86 11.27 5.81
N LYS A 134 20.58 11.22 5.43
CA LYS A 134 19.49 11.85 6.19
C LYS A 134 19.32 11.25 7.58
N LEU A 135 19.43 9.92 7.71
CA LEU A 135 19.28 9.25 9.01
C LEU A 135 20.53 9.43 9.88
N LEU A 136 21.73 9.39 9.29
CA LEU A 136 22.97 9.69 10.01
C LEU A 136 22.96 11.12 10.57
N ALA A 137 22.50 12.10 9.79
CA ALA A 137 22.34 13.49 10.25
C ALA A 137 21.33 13.65 11.39
N ARG A 138 20.46 12.65 11.59
CA ARG A 138 19.47 12.59 12.68
C ARG A 138 19.93 11.73 13.85
N GLY A 139 21.20 11.34 13.87
CA GLY A 139 21.82 10.64 15.00
C GLY A 139 21.77 9.12 14.92
N PHE A 140 21.40 8.53 13.78
CA PHE A 140 21.54 7.09 13.58
C PHE A 140 23.01 6.70 13.39
N THR A 141 23.43 5.54 13.88
CA THR A 141 24.70 4.91 13.50
C THR A 141 24.61 4.26 12.12
N LYS A 142 25.77 3.96 11.51
CA LYS A 142 25.81 3.29 10.20
C LYS A 142 25.28 1.86 10.29
N GLU A 143 25.50 1.21 11.42
CA GLU A 143 25.15 -0.18 11.71
C GLU A 143 23.64 -0.36 11.94
N ALA A 144 22.92 0.71 12.30
CA ALA A 144 21.47 0.72 12.46
C ALA A 144 20.70 0.93 11.15
N ILE A 145 21.37 1.35 10.07
CA ILE A 145 20.76 1.66 8.77
C ILE A 145 21.16 0.60 7.74
N GLY A 146 20.22 -0.26 7.38
CA GLY A 146 20.40 -1.23 6.30
C GLY A 146 19.99 -0.66 4.95
N THR A 147 20.75 -0.92 3.90
CA THR A 147 20.37 -0.58 2.53
C THR A 147 20.74 -1.71 1.57
N ALA A 148 19.90 -1.90 0.54
CA ALA A 148 20.19 -2.78 -0.58
C ALA A 148 19.60 -2.20 -1.87
N CYS A 149 20.36 -2.28 -2.95
CA CYS A 149 19.91 -1.92 -4.30
C CYS A 149 20.06 -3.15 -5.20
N PRO A 150 19.08 -4.07 -5.21
CA PRO A 150 19.19 -5.29 -5.99
C PRO A 150 19.19 -4.99 -7.50
N THR A 151 19.83 -5.88 -8.27
CA THR A 151 19.87 -5.78 -9.73
C THR A 151 18.48 -6.00 -10.33
N PHE A 152 18.26 -5.48 -11.54
CA PHE A 152 17.00 -5.69 -12.23
C PHE A 152 16.78 -7.19 -12.49
N GLY A 153 15.62 -7.71 -12.08
CA GLY A 153 15.26 -9.12 -12.27
C GLY A 153 15.71 -10.06 -11.14
N PHE A 154 16.29 -9.55 -10.05
CA PHE A 154 16.67 -10.37 -8.88
C PHE A 154 15.52 -11.21 -8.32
N GLU A 155 14.27 -10.77 -8.51
CA GLU A 155 13.09 -11.50 -8.05
C GLU A 155 12.84 -12.84 -8.78
N ALA A 156 13.50 -13.06 -9.91
CA ALA A 156 13.46 -14.31 -10.67
C ALA A 156 14.70 -15.18 -10.41
N ASP A 157 15.64 -14.71 -9.58
CA ASP A 157 16.84 -15.42 -9.17
C ASP A 157 16.72 -15.78 -7.69
N ASP A 158 16.51 -17.06 -7.41
CA ASP A 158 16.33 -17.58 -6.05
C ASP A 158 17.55 -17.30 -5.16
N ALA A 159 18.76 -17.36 -5.71
CA ALA A 159 19.99 -17.09 -4.96
C ALA A 159 20.11 -15.61 -4.61
N ALA A 160 19.81 -14.72 -5.56
CA ALA A 160 19.81 -13.28 -5.32
C ALA A 160 18.72 -12.86 -4.32
N SER A 161 17.53 -13.46 -4.41
CA SER A 161 16.44 -13.21 -3.46
C SER A 161 16.75 -13.76 -2.07
N ALA A 162 17.30 -14.97 -1.95
CA ALA A 162 17.74 -15.52 -0.68
C ALA A 162 18.86 -14.67 -0.04
N ALA A 163 19.80 -14.18 -0.84
CA ALA A 163 20.87 -13.29 -0.37
C ALA A 163 20.30 -11.97 0.18
N LEU A 164 19.33 -11.35 -0.51
CA LEU A 164 18.67 -10.15 -0.03
C LEU A 164 17.91 -10.41 1.28
N ALA A 165 17.16 -11.51 1.36
CA ALA A 165 16.45 -11.89 2.58
C ALA A 165 17.41 -12.11 3.76
N ALA A 166 18.55 -12.78 3.53
CA ALA A 166 19.59 -12.97 4.52
C ALA A 166 20.20 -11.63 5.00
N GLN A 167 20.44 -10.68 4.09
CA GLN A 167 20.92 -9.33 4.47
C GLN A 167 19.92 -8.61 5.39
N ILE A 168 18.63 -8.66 5.05
CA ILE A 168 17.56 -8.04 5.86
C ILE A 168 17.49 -8.69 7.24
N CYS A 169 17.50 -10.02 7.30
CA CYS A 169 17.43 -10.78 8.55
C CYS A 169 18.67 -10.53 9.43
N ASN A 170 19.87 -10.61 8.86
CA ASN A 170 21.13 -10.40 9.60
C ASN A 170 21.27 -8.97 10.12
N HIS A 171 20.69 -7.98 9.43
CA HIS A 171 20.62 -6.60 9.93
C HIS A 171 19.71 -6.45 11.16
N GLN A 172 18.85 -7.43 11.43
CA GLN A 172 17.80 -7.38 12.45
C GLN A 172 16.88 -6.18 12.22
N ALA A 173 16.41 -6.04 10.98
CA ALA A 173 15.54 -4.95 10.58
C ALA A 173 14.22 -5.01 11.36
N THR A 174 13.87 -3.90 12.01
CA THR A 174 12.54 -3.70 12.64
C THR A 174 11.53 -3.14 11.65
N HIS A 175 12.03 -2.40 10.66
CA HIS A 175 11.26 -1.74 9.62
C HIS A 175 11.90 -1.99 8.26
N LEU A 176 11.19 -2.67 7.37
CA LEU A 176 11.60 -2.90 5.99
C LEU A 176 10.82 -1.97 5.07
N PHE A 177 11.50 -1.02 4.45
CA PHE A 177 10.95 -0.15 3.43
C PHE A 177 11.33 -0.65 2.04
N PHE A 178 10.34 -1.14 1.29
CA PHE A 178 10.56 -1.75 -0.01
C PHE A 178 10.08 -0.82 -1.13
N GLY A 179 11.05 -0.22 -1.83
CA GLY A 179 10.86 0.89 -2.76
C GLY A 179 10.82 0.51 -4.24
N LEU A 180 10.59 -0.76 -4.59
CA LEU A 180 10.62 -1.21 -6.00
C LEU A 180 9.27 -1.08 -6.72
N GLY A 181 8.19 -0.82 -5.96
CA GLY A 181 6.83 -0.60 -6.46
C GLY A 181 6.01 -1.87 -6.59
N ALA A 182 4.70 -1.68 -6.78
CA ALA A 182 3.75 -2.76 -7.02
C ALA A 182 3.84 -3.28 -8.46
N PRO A 183 3.59 -4.58 -8.69
CA PRO A 183 3.24 -5.59 -7.69
C PRO A 183 4.47 -6.27 -7.06
N LYS A 184 5.68 -5.90 -7.49
CA LYS A 184 6.93 -6.59 -7.17
C LYS A 184 7.21 -6.63 -5.66
N SER A 185 7.05 -5.49 -4.99
CA SER A 185 7.43 -5.34 -3.58
C SER A 185 6.60 -6.25 -2.68
N GLU A 186 5.28 -6.21 -2.85
CA GLU A 186 4.33 -6.99 -2.07
C GLU A 186 4.50 -8.49 -2.29
N ILE A 187 4.65 -8.91 -3.56
CA ILE A 187 4.88 -10.31 -3.91
C ILE A 187 6.17 -10.81 -3.28
N TRP A 188 7.27 -10.08 -3.46
CA TRP A 188 8.58 -10.51 -2.97
C TRP A 188 8.60 -10.65 -1.44
N ILE A 189 8.06 -9.65 -0.73
CA ILE A 189 7.98 -9.68 0.74
C ILE A 189 7.17 -10.89 1.20
N ASP A 190 6.02 -11.13 0.59
CA ASP A 190 5.12 -12.19 1.02
C ASP A 190 5.68 -13.59 0.75
N GLU A 191 6.37 -13.80 -0.38
CA GLU A 191 7.00 -15.08 -0.70
C GLU A 191 8.21 -15.38 0.19
N HIS A 192 8.99 -14.37 0.55
CA HIS A 192 10.18 -14.51 1.37
C HIS A 192 9.92 -14.25 2.85
N ARG A 193 8.66 -14.06 3.26
CA ARG A 193 8.30 -13.62 4.62
C ARG A 193 8.84 -14.51 5.74
N HIS A 194 9.02 -15.79 5.46
CA HIS A 194 9.54 -16.78 6.40
C HIS A 194 11.04 -16.61 6.69
N LEU A 195 11.75 -15.81 5.89
CA LEU A 195 13.18 -15.53 6.02
C LEU A 195 13.49 -14.17 6.66
N LEU A 196 12.49 -13.28 6.80
CA LEU A 196 12.72 -11.87 7.17
C LEU A 196 12.65 -11.60 8.68
N GLY A 197 12.15 -12.57 9.47
CA GLY A 197 11.94 -12.41 10.91
C GLY A 197 10.77 -11.49 11.28
N ASP A 198 10.86 -10.90 12.48
CA ASP A 198 9.82 -10.04 13.07
C ASP A 198 10.01 -8.58 12.63
N VAL A 199 9.30 -8.17 11.58
CA VAL A 199 9.54 -6.88 10.92
C VAL A 199 8.24 -6.25 10.41
N TYR A 200 8.11 -4.94 10.54
CA TYR A 200 7.11 -4.18 9.78
C TYR A 200 7.60 -3.97 8.37
N ALA A 201 6.91 -4.52 7.38
CA ALA A 201 7.28 -4.38 5.97
C ALA A 201 6.31 -3.42 5.27
N LEU A 202 6.85 -2.38 4.64
CA LEU A 202 6.09 -1.36 3.93
C LEU A 202 6.48 -1.36 2.45
N ALA A 203 5.56 -1.77 1.59
CA ALA A 203 5.70 -1.66 0.14
C ALA A 203 5.30 -0.24 -0.31
N ILE A 204 6.28 0.66 -0.41
CA ILE A 204 6.04 2.11 -0.58
C ILE A 204 6.53 2.68 -1.91
N GLY A 205 7.11 1.83 -2.78
CA GLY A 205 7.53 2.22 -4.13
C GLY A 205 8.37 3.49 -4.17
N ALA A 206 8.01 4.44 -5.05
CA ALA A 206 8.74 5.69 -5.26
C ALA A 206 8.70 6.68 -4.06
N SER A 207 8.07 6.32 -2.94
CA SER A 207 8.00 7.18 -1.76
C SER A 207 9.38 7.52 -1.18
N LEU A 208 10.33 6.59 -1.29
CA LEU A 208 11.72 6.82 -0.88
C LEU A 208 12.39 7.92 -1.71
N ASP A 209 12.18 7.92 -3.03
CA ASP A 209 12.72 8.94 -3.93
C ASP A 209 12.12 10.33 -3.66
N PHE A 210 10.84 10.40 -3.26
CA PHE A 210 10.22 11.65 -2.83
C PHE A 210 10.80 12.15 -1.51
N TYR A 211 11.05 11.24 -0.57
CA TYR A 211 11.63 11.59 0.73
C TYR A 211 13.08 12.08 0.61
N THR A 212 13.89 11.50 -0.28
CA THR A 212 15.26 11.94 -0.56
C THR A 212 15.35 13.20 -1.41
N GLY A 213 14.23 13.68 -1.95
CA GLY A 213 14.17 14.84 -2.83
C GLY A 213 14.67 14.59 -4.25
N LEU A 214 14.93 13.33 -4.61
CA LEU A 214 15.33 12.92 -5.96
C LEU A 214 14.20 13.04 -6.97
N ARG A 215 12.96 12.85 -6.50
CA ARG A 215 11.77 13.10 -7.30
C ARG A 215 10.94 14.18 -6.62
N GLN A 216 10.42 15.09 -7.44
CA GLN A 216 9.46 16.07 -6.94
C GLN A 216 8.10 15.42 -6.76
N ARG A 217 7.48 15.67 -5.62
CA ARG A 217 6.10 15.27 -5.34
C ARG A 217 5.14 16.38 -5.79
N ALA A 218 3.89 16.01 -6.10
CA ALA A 218 2.87 17.00 -6.44
C ALA A 218 2.70 18.04 -5.32
N PRO A 219 2.46 19.33 -5.63
CA PRO A 219 2.16 20.37 -4.64
C PRO A 219 1.03 19.97 -3.69
N LEU A 220 1.07 20.48 -2.45
CA LEU A 220 0.09 20.15 -1.40
C LEU A 220 -1.36 20.42 -1.82
N TRP A 221 -1.62 21.51 -2.55
CA TRP A 221 -2.97 21.83 -3.04
C TRP A 221 -3.47 20.78 -4.03
N MET A 222 -2.62 20.28 -4.94
CA MET A 222 -2.97 19.21 -5.88
C MET A 222 -3.23 17.90 -5.14
N ARG A 223 -2.40 17.58 -4.15
CA ARG A 223 -2.56 16.38 -3.31
C ARG A 223 -3.87 16.41 -2.52
N ARG A 224 -4.23 17.57 -1.96
CA ARG A 224 -5.52 17.78 -1.26
C ARG A 224 -6.70 17.69 -2.23
N ALA A 225 -6.55 18.23 -3.44
CA ALA A 225 -7.55 18.13 -4.50
C ALA A 225 -7.61 16.75 -5.18
N GLY A 226 -6.77 15.78 -4.79
CA GLY A 226 -6.70 14.47 -5.44
C GLY A 226 -6.11 14.47 -6.85
N LEU A 227 -5.48 15.57 -7.29
CA LEU A 227 -4.87 15.78 -8.61
C LEU A 227 -3.41 15.26 -8.71
N GLU A 228 -2.96 14.48 -7.73
CA GLU A 228 -1.61 13.91 -7.73
C GLU A 228 -1.36 13.01 -8.95
N TRP A 229 -2.40 12.35 -9.46
CA TRP A 229 -2.33 11.56 -10.70
C TRP A 229 -1.97 12.43 -11.92
N ALA A 230 -2.59 13.61 -12.05
CA ALA A 230 -2.38 14.50 -13.18
C ALA A 230 -0.93 15.02 -13.18
N PHE A 231 -0.44 15.45 -12.02
CA PHE A 231 0.96 15.84 -11.85
C PHE A 231 1.92 14.72 -12.28
N ARG A 232 1.69 13.47 -11.83
CA ARG A 232 2.55 12.34 -12.20
C ARG A 232 2.52 12.05 -13.70
N VAL A 233 1.35 12.12 -14.35
CA VAL A 233 1.24 11.94 -15.81
C VAL A 233 2.03 13.01 -16.55
N PHE A 234 1.99 14.27 -16.10
CA PHE A 234 2.79 15.33 -16.69
C PHE A 234 4.30 15.18 -16.43
N SER A 235 4.69 14.64 -15.27
CA SER A 235 6.10 14.42 -14.94
C SER A 235 6.73 13.19 -15.62
N GLU A 236 5.96 12.11 -15.85
CA GLU A 236 6.44 10.89 -16.51
C GLU A 236 5.48 10.39 -17.61
N PRO A 237 5.23 11.20 -18.67
CA PRO A 237 4.17 10.93 -19.63
C PRO A 237 4.36 9.61 -20.39
N ARG A 238 5.60 9.25 -20.75
CA ARG A 238 5.88 7.99 -21.48
C ARG A 238 5.63 6.73 -20.63
N ARG A 239 5.90 6.80 -19.33
CA ARG A 239 5.77 5.65 -18.41
C ARG A 239 4.36 5.50 -17.87
N LEU A 240 3.68 6.61 -17.59
CA LEU A 240 2.39 6.60 -16.89
C LEU A 240 1.18 6.77 -17.82
N SER A 241 1.33 7.29 -19.04
CA SER A 241 0.19 7.44 -19.97
C SER A 241 -0.48 6.10 -20.28
N ARG A 242 0.27 5.07 -20.68
CA ARG A 242 -0.30 3.73 -20.94
C ARG A 242 -1.04 3.17 -19.71
N ARG A 243 -0.45 3.32 -18.52
CA ARG A 243 -1.03 2.85 -17.26
C ARG A 243 -2.34 3.55 -16.89
N TYR A 244 -2.43 4.86 -17.10
CA TYR A 244 -3.64 5.63 -16.77
C TYR A 244 -4.74 5.48 -17.82
N PHE A 245 -4.39 5.56 -19.11
CA PHE A 245 -5.38 5.56 -20.20
C PHE A 245 -5.96 4.18 -20.51
N LEU A 246 -5.24 3.08 -20.25
CA LEU A 246 -5.73 1.73 -20.59
C LEU A 246 -6.20 0.92 -19.38
N GLU A 247 -5.55 1.05 -18.21
CA GLU A 247 -5.78 0.12 -17.10
C GLU A 247 -6.47 0.79 -15.90
N SER A 248 -6.07 2.02 -15.56
CA SER A 248 -6.60 2.72 -14.38
C SER A 248 -7.98 3.32 -14.64
N TRP A 249 -8.25 3.82 -15.87
CA TRP A 249 -9.55 4.41 -16.19
C TRP A 249 -10.67 3.39 -16.21
N PHE A 250 -10.39 2.14 -16.60
CA PHE A 250 -11.37 1.05 -16.53
C PHE A 250 -11.77 0.75 -15.07
N VAL A 251 -10.81 0.72 -14.14
CA VAL A 251 -11.09 0.50 -12.72
C VAL A 251 -11.84 1.68 -12.11
N VAL A 252 -11.45 2.92 -12.43
CA VAL A 252 -12.18 4.12 -12.00
C VAL A 252 -13.60 4.11 -12.58
N LEU A 253 -13.78 3.76 -13.85
CA LEU A 253 -15.09 3.66 -14.49
C LEU A 253 -15.92 2.53 -13.88
N ALA A 254 -15.34 1.37 -13.60
CA ALA A 254 -16.03 0.27 -12.94
C ALA A 254 -16.49 0.66 -11.52
N ILE A 255 -15.64 1.37 -10.77
CA ILE A 255 -16.00 1.96 -9.48
C ILE A 255 -17.15 2.96 -9.66
N LEU A 256 -17.08 3.86 -10.65
CA LEU A 256 -18.14 4.85 -10.90
C LEU A 256 -19.46 4.20 -11.35
N LEU A 257 -19.42 3.17 -12.20
CA LEU A 257 -20.59 2.43 -12.66
C LEU A 257 -21.23 1.58 -11.54
N ASP A 258 -20.43 1.10 -10.58
CA ASP A 258 -20.96 0.43 -9.37
C ASP A 258 -21.58 1.45 -8.39
N LEU A 259 -21.05 2.68 -8.34
CA LEU A 259 -21.56 3.75 -7.48
C LEU A 259 -22.83 4.44 -8.03
N PHE A 260 -22.96 4.54 -9.34
CA PHE A 260 -24.15 5.04 -10.00
C PHE A 260 -24.92 3.85 -10.57
N PRO A 261 -25.94 3.32 -9.86
CA PRO A 261 -26.76 2.25 -10.42
C PRO A 261 -27.44 2.82 -11.66
N PHE A 262 -26.90 2.51 -12.83
CA PHE A 262 -27.63 2.63 -14.07
C PHE A 262 -28.78 1.63 -13.91
N LYS A 263 -29.95 2.13 -13.49
CA LYS A 263 -31.18 1.36 -13.61
C LYS A 263 -31.31 1.11 -15.10
N LEU A 264 -30.97 -0.10 -15.55
CA LEU A 264 -31.39 -0.57 -16.86
C LEU A 264 -32.89 -0.28 -16.94
N PRO A 265 -33.38 0.42 -17.97
CA PRO A 265 -34.81 0.59 -18.13
C PRO A 265 -35.45 -0.80 -18.03
N PRO A 266 -36.53 -0.96 -17.26
CA PRO A 266 -37.19 -2.26 -17.15
C PRO A 266 -37.41 -2.77 -18.56
N ALA A 267 -37.02 -4.03 -18.80
CA ALA A 267 -37.15 -4.66 -20.10
C ALA A 267 -38.56 -4.36 -20.60
N ALA A 268 -38.67 -3.55 -21.65
CA ALA A 268 -39.95 -3.26 -22.27
C ALA A 268 -40.57 -4.63 -22.58
N SER A 269 -41.75 -4.88 -22.01
CA SER A 269 -42.52 -6.07 -22.30
C SER A 269 -42.58 -6.22 -23.82
N MET A 270 -41.93 -7.26 -24.35
CA MET A 270 -42.05 -7.66 -25.74
C MET A 270 -43.55 -7.66 -26.07
N PRO A 271 -44.02 -6.93 -27.09
CA PRO A 271 -45.39 -7.07 -27.53
C PRO A 271 -45.61 -8.55 -27.89
N PRO A 272 -46.76 -9.14 -27.50
CA PRO A 272 -47.00 -10.56 -27.73
C PRO A 272 -46.82 -10.87 -29.21
N ALA A 273 -46.08 -11.95 -29.48
CA ALA A 273 -45.88 -12.45 -30.83
C ALA A 273 -47.24 -12.59 -31.51
N ARG A 274 -47.45 -11.85 -32.60
CA ARG A 274 -48.62 -12.01 -33.46
C ARG A 274 -48.70 -13.48 -33.85
N ALA A 275 -49.73 -14.17 -33.39
CA ALA A 275 -50.11 -15.47 -33.90
C ALA A 275 -50.27 -15.34 -35.42
N LYS A 276 -49.48 -16.11 -36.18
CA LYS A 276 -49.73 -16.31 -37.60
C LYS A 276 -51.05 -17.06 -37.70
N GLY A 277 -52.09 -16.36 -38.14
CA GLY A 277 -53.38 -16.94 -38.48
C GLY A 277 -53.21 -17.98 -39.58
N ALA A 278 -53.87 -19.12 -39.37
CA ALA A 278 -54.19 -20.07 -40.40
C ALA A 278 -55.23 -19.46 -41.35
N SER A 279 -54.90 -19.41 -42.64
CA SER A 279 -55.80 -19.46 -43.79
C SER A 279 -54.97 -19.42 -45.06
#